data_AF-A0A7V1IIQ0-F1
#
_entry.id   AF-A0A7V1IIQ0-F1
#
_cell.length_a   1.000
_cell.length_b   1.000
_cell.length_c   1.000
_cell.angle_alpha   90.00
_cell.angle_beta   90.00
_cell.angle_gamma   90.00
#
_symmetry.space_group_name_H-M   'P 1'
#
loop_
_entity.id
_entity.type
_entity.pdbx_description
1 polymer ?
#
loop_
_entity_poly.entity_id
_entity_poly.type
_entity_poly.pdbx_seq_one_letter_code
_entity_poly.pdbx_strand_id
1 'polypeptide(L)'
;ALGAVPPLGAAYGLPTVLDSSLENRSEVFFEAGDHETLVRMEGDEFRGLLASAAVADIASELPGLALALEAKERLYDSLHAVRRAIGAPIANRERWRKRLHRALTRLARATDEHVAETEAPTGLLSEIVSEAPRLWRQVEGLKAEHATLVGECDRLISRLESDDSPRLLRRQTNLLLDRFERHRHRGADLVYEAFDVDIGGG
;
A
#
# COMPACT_ATOMS: atom_id res chain seq x y z
N ALA A 1 -9.75 -24.99 8.60
CA ALA A 1 -8.77 -23.91 8.76
C ALA A 1 -7.41 -24.51 8.49
N LEU A 2 -6.72 -24.06 7.44
CA LEU A 2 -5.31 -24.42 7.20
C LEU A 2 -4.47 -23.61 8.20
N GLY A 3 -3.51 -24.28 8.82
CA GLY A 3 -2.92 -23.92 10.12
C GLY A 3 -2.39 -22.49 10.25
N ALA A 4 -2.51 -21.94 11.46
CA ALA A 4 -1.79 -20.74 11.85
C ALA A 4 -0.29 -20.97 11.63
N VAL A 5 0.37 -20.05 10.92
CA VAL A 5 1.83 -20.02 10.88
C VAL A 5 2.29 -19.62 12.29
N PRO A 6 2.98 -20.50 13.04
CA PRO A 6 3.38 -20.17 14.40
C PRO A 6 4.38 -19.00 14.34
N PRO A 7 4.12 -17.88 15.04
CA PRO A 7 4.98 -16.70 14.96
C PRO A 7 6.38 -16.92 15.57
N LEU A 8 6.58 -18.04 16.28
CA LEU A 8 7.83 -18.40 16.97
C LEU A 8 8.22 -19.84 16.65
N GLY A 9 8.98 -20.04 15.56
CA GLY A 9 9.46 -21.38 15.17
C GLY A 9 10.30 -22.08 16.25
N ALA A 10 11.10 -21.31 17.00
CA ALA A 10 11.99 -21.81 18.05
C ALA A 10 11.22 -22.50 19.20
N ALA A 11 10.03 -22.02 19.54
CA ALA A 11 9.17 -22.63 20.55
C ALA A 11 8.69 -24.04 20.16
N TYR A 12 8.70 -24.35 18.86
CA TYR A 12 8.33 -25.65 18.30
C TYR A 12 9.53 -26.47 17.83
N GLY A 13 10.76 -26.06 18.17
CA GLY A 13 11.99 -26.74 17.77
C GLY A 13 12.30 -26.63 16.27
N LEU A 14 11.65 -25.71 15.57
CA LEU A 14 11.94 -25.46 14.15
C LEU A 14 13.19 -24.57 14.03
N PRO A 15 14.11 -24.88 13.09
CA PRO A 15 15.17 -23.97 12.72
C PRO A 15 14.58 -22.58 12.43
N THR A 16 15.05 -21.59 13.17
CA THR A 16 14.53 -20.22 13.12
C THR A 16 15.68 -19.28 12.85
N VAL A 17 15.46 -18.37 11.90
CA VAL A 17 16.37 -17.26 11.62
C VAL A 17 15.66 -15.98 12.05
N LEU A 18 16.35 -15.15 12.80
CA LEU A 18 15.89 -13.83 13.22
C LEU A 18 16.60 -12.78 12.37
N ASP A 19 15.83 -11.83 11.84
CA ASP A 19 16.39 -10.70 11.13
C ASP A 19 17.12 -9.73 12.08
N SER A 20 18.30 -9.25 11.69
CA SER A 20 19.14 -8.34 12.49
C SER A 20 18.41 -7.03 12.86
N SER A 21 17.51 -6.54 12.00
CA SER A 21 16.75 -5.29 12.23
C SER A 21 15.77 -5.38 13.41
N LEU A 22 15.48 -6.58 13.90
CA LEU A 22 14.63 -6.84 15.06
C LEU A 22 15.42 -6.89 16.38
N GLU A 23 16.76 -6.91 16.35
CA GLU A 23 17.58 -7.01 17.56
C GLU A 23 17.50 -5.78 18.47
N ASN A 24 17.19 -4.61 17.90
CA ASN A 24 17.20 -3.32 18.61
C ASN A 24 15.81 -2.68 18.76
N ARG A 25 14.73 -3.44 18.52
CA ARG A 25 13.37 -2.94 18.66
C ARG A 25 12.94 -2.99 20.13
N SER A 26 12.37 -1.90 20.63
CA SER A 26 11.86 -1.82 22.01
C SER A 26 10.59 -2.66 22.20
N GLU A 27 9.78 -2.79 21.16
CA GLU A 27 8.55 -3.59 21.14
C GLU A 27 8.40 -4.27 19.79
N VAL A 28 7.77 -5.46 19.79
CA VAL A 28 7.48 -6.24 18.59
C VAL A 28 5.99 -6.64 18.59
N PHE A 29 5.40 -6.64 17.40
CA PHE A 29 4.02 -7.06 17.17
C PHE A 29 3.99 -8.19 16.15
N PHE A 30 3.20 -9.23 16.42
CA PHE A 30 2.98 -10.34 15.49
C PHE A 30 1.56 -10.90 15.62
N GLU A 31 1.06 -11.55 14.56
CA GLU A 31 -0.28 -12.13 14.54
C GLU A 31 -0.39 -13.31 15.52
N ALA A 32 -1.51 -13.37 16.26
CA ALA A 32 -1.81 -14.45 17.20
C ALA A 32 -2.26 -15.76 16.54
N GLY A 33 -2.24 -15.83 15.20
CA GLY A 33 -2.70 -16.98 14.42
C GLY A 33 -4.19 -16.96 14.05
N ASP A 34 -4.90 -15.86 14.32
CA ASP A 34 -6.32 -15.65 13.99
C ASP A 34 -6.55 -14.51 12.98
N HIS A 35 -5.49 -13.89 12.45
CA HIS A 35 -5.51 -12.75 11.51
C HIS A 35 -6.30 -11.49 11.98
N GLU A 36 -6.81 -11.50 13.21
CA GLU A 36 -7.62 -10.41 13.79
C GLU A 36 -6.99 -9.84 15.07
N THR A 37 -6.14 -10.62 15.73
CA THR A 37 -5.51 -10.27 17.00
C THR A 37 -3.99 -10.15 16.84
N LEU A 38 -3.44 -9.05 17.36
CA LEU A 38 -2.00 -8.82 17.47
C LEU A 38 -1.52 -9.06 18.90
N VAL A 39 -0.41 -9.76 19.04
CA VAL A 39 0.34 -9.86 20.29
C VAL A 39 1.37 -8.75 20.31
N ARG A 40 1.32 -7.87 21.32
CA ARG A 40 2.41 -6.94 21.63
C ARG A 40 3.34 -7.60 22.64
N MET A 41 4.64 -7.53 22.40
CA MET A 41 5.68 -8.04 23.29
C MET A 41 6.81 -7.03 23.44
N GLU A 42 7.40 -6.95 24.63
CA GLU A 42 8.62 -6.18 24.85
C GLU A 42 9.79 -6.83 24.08
N GLY A 43 10.65 -6.01 23.47
CA GLY A 43 11.72 -6.51 22.61
C GLY A 43 12.71 -7.45 23.30
N ASP A 44 13.00 -7.22 24.58
CA ASP A 44 13.87 -8.08 25.39
C ASP A 44 13.27 -9.47 25.59
N GLU A 45 11.96 -9.54 25.81
CA GLU A 45 11.22 -10.80 25.98
C GLU A 45 11.19 -11.57 24.66
N PHE A 46 10.92 -10.88 23.55
CA PHE A 46 10.94 -11.45 22.21
C PHE A 46 12.30 -12.06 21.86
N ARG A 47 13.40 -11.34 22.15
CA ARG A 47 14.76 -11.84 21.95
C ARG A 47 15.09 -13.03 22.85
N GLY A 48 14.59 -13.02 24.09
CA GLY A 48 14.72 -14.17 24.99
C GLY A 48 14.11 -15.44 24.39
N LEU A 49 12.93 -15.33 23.78
CA LEU A 49 12.26 -16.47 23.11
C LEU A 49 12.98 -16.95 21.85
N LEU A 50 13.77 -16.09 21.22
CA LEU A 50 14.53 -16.37 20.00
C LEU A 50 16.03 -16.50 20.24
N ALA A 51 16.48 -16.68 21.49
CA ALA A 51 17.90 -16.72 21.83
C ALA A 51 18.69 -17.84 21.12
N SER A 52 18.02 -18.89 20.66
CA SER A 52 18.62 -19.98 19.87
C SER A 52 18.48 -19.80 18.36
N ALA A 53 17.80 -18.75 17.88
CA ALA A 53 17.68 -18.46 16.46
C ALA A 53 19.00 -17.94 15.92
N ALA A 54 19.32 -18.31 14.68
CA ALA A 54 20.45 -17.69 13.98
C ALA A 54 20.06 -16.26 13.61
N VAL A 55 20.91 -15.28 13.92
CA VAL A 55 20.71 -13.91 13.45
C VAL A 55 21.33 -13.75 12.07
N ALA A 56 20.57 -13.22 11.12
CA ALA A 56 21.04 -12.90 9.78
C ALA A 56 20.46 -11.56 9.32
N ASP A 57 21.12 -10.89 8.39
CA ASP A 57 20.49 -9.84 7.58
C ASP A 57 19.63 -10.52 6.51
N ILE A 58 18.32 -10.53 6.71
CA ILE A 58 17.34 -11.12 5.79
C ILE A 58 16.62 -10.01 5.04
N ALA A 59 16.15 -9.00 5.78
CA ALA A 59 15.55 -7.79 5.26
C ALA A 59 16.65 -6.81 4.91
N SER A 60 16.80 -6.50 3.62
CA SER A 60 17.43 -5.24 3.25
C SER A 60 16.50 -4.10 3.66
N GLU A 61 17.04 -3.05 4.28
CA GLU A 61 16.31 -1.79 4.36
C GLU A 61 16.06 -1.37 2.90
N LEU A 62 14.81 -1.44 2.47
CA LEU A 62 14.32 -0.90 1.21
C LEU A 62 13.56 0.38 1.55
N PRO A 63 14.24 1.53 1.68
CA PRO A 63 13.62 2.76 2.15
C PRO A 63 12.49 3.20 1.21
N GLY A 64 12.64 2.98 -0.09
CA GLY A 64 11.60 3.22 -1.09
C GLY A 64 10.36 2.35 -0.87
N LEU A 65 10.51 1.07 -0.52
CA LEU A 65 9.38 0.20 -0.16
C LEU A 65 8.64 0.67 1.09
N ALA A 66 9.37 1.05 2.15
CA ALA A 66 8.76 1.56 3.37
C ALA A 66 7.95 2.85 3.11
N LEU A 67 8.54 3.82 2.41
CA LEU A 67 7.85 5.04 2.01
C LEU A 67 6.63 4.76 1.12
N ALA A 68 6.74 3.80 0.19
CA ALA A 68 5.63 3.41 -0.67
C ALA A 68 4.46 2.77 0.11
N LEU A 69 4.73 2.04 1.20
CA LEU A 69 3.68 1.50 2.08
C LEU A 69 2.94 2.62 2.82
N GLU A 70 3.65 3.65 3.30
CA GLU A 70 3.02 4.82 3.91
C GLU A 70 2.20 5.63 2.89
N ALA A 71 2.74 5.84 1.69
CA ALA A 71 2.04 6.50 0.59
C ALA A 71 0.72 5.78 0.25
N LYS A 72 0.78 4.44 0.21
CA LYS A 72 -0.35 3.56 -0.06
C LYS A 72 -1.45 3.69 1.01
N GLU A 73 -1.08 3.79 2.29
CA GLU A 73 -2.03 4.03 3.38
C GLU A 73 -2.77 5.37 3.20
N ARG A 74 -2.02 6.46 2.97
CA ARG A 74 -2.59 7.80 2.68
C ARG A 74 -3.55 7.79 1.49
N LEU A 75 -3.20 7.04 0.45
CA LEU A 75 -4.03 6.88 -0.75
C LEU A 75 -5.34 6.12 -0.44
N TYR A 76 -5.29 5.03 0.33
CA TYR A 76 -6.50 4.28 0.71
C TYR A 76 -7.46 5.07 1.57
N ASP A 77 -6.95 5.82 2.54
CA ASP A 77 -7.79 6.70 3.35
C ASP A 77 -8.56 7.72 2.49
N SER A 78 -7.89 8.26 1.47
CA SER A 78 -8.49 9.19 0.53
C SER A 78 -9.52 8.50 -0.38
N LEU A 79 -9.24 7.29 -0.88
CA LEU A 79 -10.20 6.48 -1.64
C LEU A 79 -11.44 6.13 -0.81
N HIS A 80 -11.26 5.78 0.47
CA HIS A 80 -12.36 5.53 1.40
C HIS A 80 -13.21 6.79 1.62
N ALA A 81 -12.60 7.97 1.74
CA ALA A 81 -13.33 9.23 1.84
C ALA A 81 -14.20 9.50 0.60
N VAL A 82 -13.68 9.22 -0.60
CA VAL A 82 -14.44 9.33 -1.86
C VAL A 82 -15.61 8.34 -1.90
N ARG A 83 -15.38 7.07 -1.58
CA ARG A 83 -16.42 6.02 -1.48
C ARG A 83 -17.55 6.44 -0.53
N ARG A 84 -17.22 6.96 0.65
CA ARG A 84 -18.21 7.51 1.60
C ARG A 84 -18.98 8.69 1.01
N ALA A 85 -18.30 9.61 0.32
CA ALA A 85 -18.92 10.80 -0.25
C ALA A 85 -19.96 10.46 -1.32
N ILE A 86 -19.66 9.51 -2.21
CA ILE A 86 -20.57 9.07 -3.27
C ILE A 86 -21.67 8.16 -2.76
N GLY A 87 -21.43 7.34 -1.73
CA GLY A 87 -22.41 6.42 -1.16
C GLY A 87 -23.53 7.13 -0.39
N ALA A 88 -23.27 8.32 0.15
CA ALA A 88 -24.27 9.03 0.93
C ALA A 88 -25.45 9.55 0.08
N PRO A 89 -26.68 9.59 0.65
CA PRO A 89 -27.89 10.06 -0.05
C PRO A 89 -27.77 11.49 -0.59
N ILE A 90 -28.41 11.75 -1.72
CA ILE A 90 -28.45 13.08 -2.34
C ILE A 90 -29.70 13.82 -1.83
N ALA A 91 -29.65 14.29 -0.58
CA ALA A 91 -30.73 15.11 -0.01
C ALA A 91 -30.64 16.57 -0.47
N ASN A 92 -29.41 17.09 -0.62
CA ASN A 92 -29.12 18.42 -1.13
C ASN A 92 -27.98 18.32 -2.14
N ARG A 93 -28.25 18.73 -3.40
CA ARG A 93 -27.31 18.59 -4.53
C ARG A 93 -26.01 19.36 -4.27
N GLU A 94 -26.10 20.61 -3.85
CA GLU A 94 -24.93 21.47 -3.63
C GLU A 94 -24.04 20.95 -2.49
N ARG A 95 -24.65 20.57 -1.36
CA ARG A 95 -23.93 19.99 -0.23
C ARG A 95 -23.27 18.66 -0.60
N TRP A 96 -23.97 17.81 -1.36
CA TRP A 96 -23.41 16.54 -1.85
C TRP A 96 -22.21 16.78 -2.76
N ARG A 97 -22.30 17.73 -3.71
CA ARG A 97 -21.18 18.11 -4.59
C ARG A 97 -20.01 18.67 -3.79
N LYS A 98 -20.23 19.58 -2.85
CA LYS A 98 -19.18 20.14 -1.99
C LYS A 98 -18.44 19.07 -1.19
N ARG A 99 -19.15 18.06 -0.68
CA ARG A 99 -18.54 16.91 0.00
C ARG A 99 -17.70 16.07 -0.96
N LEU A 100 -18.24 15.74 -2.14
CA LEU A 100 -17.51 14.97 -3.14
C LEU A 100 -16.27 15.72 -3.63
N HIS A 101 -16.38 17.03 -3.88
CA HIS A 101 -15.25 17.88 -4.24
C HIS A 101 -14.14 17.80 -3.20
N ARG A 102 -14.45 18.01 -1.91
CA ARG A 102 -13.45 17.91 -0.84
C ARG A 102 -12.77 16.53 -0.79
N ALA A 103 -13.53 15.46 -1.03
CA ALA A 103 -12.98 14.11 -1.04
C ALA A 103 -12.07 13.88 -2.25
N LEU A 104 -12.47 14.32 -3.45
CA LEU A 104 -11.67 14.21 -4.66
C LEU A 104 -10.42 15.09 -4.62
N THR A 105 -10.48 16.30 -4.07
CA THR A 105 -9.28 17.14 -3.88
C THR A 105 -8.26 16.47 -2.96
N ARG A 106 -8.73 15.78 -1.90
CA ARG A 106 -7.83 14.99 -1.04
C ARG A 106 -7.24 13.80 -1.79
N LEU A 107 -8.04 13.10 -2.58
CA LEU A 107 -7.56 12.00 -3.42
C LEU A 107 -6.53 12.47 -4.46
N ALA A 108 -6.78 13.58 -5.15
CA ALA A 108 -5.84 14.15 -6.12
C ALA A 108 -4.49 14.43 -5.46
N ARG A 109 -4.50 15.14 -4.33
CA ARG A 109 -3.28 15.41 -3.55
C ARG A 109 -2.57 14.13 -3.10
N ALA A 110 -3.29 13.15 -2.56
CA ALA A 110 -2.71 11.89 -2.13
C ALA A 110 -2.15 11.08 -3.31
N THR A 111 -2.74 11.22 -4.51
CA THR A 111 -2.23 10.62 -5.73
C THR A 111 -0.94 11.30 -6.16
N ASP A 112 -0.88 12.63 -6.16
CA ASP A 112 0.35 13.37 -6.49
C ASP A 112 1.50 13.04 -5.53
N GLU A 113 1.21 12.97 -4.22
CA GLU A 113 2.19 12.56 -3.19
C GLU A 113 2.65 11.12 -3.41
N HIS A 114 1.73 10.17 -3.64
CA HIS A 114 2.06 8.78 -3.99
C HIS A 114 2.95 8.67 -5.23
N VAL A 115 2.65 9.42 -6.28
CA VAL A 115 3.44 9.44 -7.52
C VAL A 115 4.83 10.02 -7.25
N ALA A 116 4.92 11.16 -6.59
CA ALA A 116 6.18 11.83 -6.29
C ALA A 116 7.12 10.96 -5.44
N GLU A 117 6.57 10.24 -4.45
CA GLU A 117 7.35 9.37 -3.57
C GLU A 117 7.77 8.08 -4.27
N THR A 118 6.85 7.40 -4.98
CA THR A 118 7.14 6.11 -5.62
C THR A 118 8.02 6.24 -6.86
N GLU A 119 7.92 7.35 -7.60
CA GLU A 119 8.73 7.63 -8.80
C GLU A 119 10.02 8.41 -8.52
N ALA A 120 10.26 8.80 -7.26
CA ALA A 120 11.49 9.47 -6.88
C ALA A 120 12.72 8.65 -7.33
N PRO A 121 13.87 9.29 -7.57
CA PRO A 121 15.11 8.56 -7.87
C PRO A 121 15.52 7.53 -6.80
N THR A 122 15.10 7.77 -5.55
CA THR A 122 15.27 6.87 -4.40
C THR A 122 13.94 6.22 -3.98
N GLY A 123 12.93 6.26 -4.84
CA GLY A 123 11.61 5.68 -4.60
C GLY A 123 11.55 4.21 -5.02
N LEU A 124 10.49 3.53 -4.58
CA LEU A 124 10.28 2.11 -4.83
C LEU A 124 10.45 1.69 -6.30
N LEU A 125 9.96 2.49 -7.26
CA LEU A 125 10.04 2.10 -8.67
C LEU A 125 11.47 2.14 -9.20
N SER A 126 12.32 3.02 -8.67
CA SER A 126 13.75 3.04 -8.98
C SER A 126 14.45 1.83 -8.37
N GLU A 127 14.14 1.51 -7.11
CA GLU A 127 14.65 0.32 -6.41
C GLU A 127 14.29 -0.97 -7.17
N ILE A 128 13.03 -1.13 -7.58
CA ILE A 128 12.57 -2.30 -8.35
C ILE A 128 13.36 -2.45 -9.66
N VAL A 129 13.66 -1.36 -10.38
CA VAL A 129 14.46 -1.43 -11.61
C VAL A 129 15.92 -1.79 -11.32
N SER A 130 16.46 -1.33 -10.19
CA SER A 130 17.82 -1.68 -9.75
C SER A 130 17.93 -3.17 -9.42
N GLU A 131 17.02 -3.70 -8.61
CA GLU A 131 17.03 -5.10 -8.15
C GLU A 131 16.57 -6.08 -9.24
N ALA A 132 15.57 -5.70 -10.04
CA ALA A 132 15.01 -6.54 -11.09
C ALA A 132 14.91 -5.77 -12.43
N PRO A 133 16.03 -5.53 -13.15
CA PRO A 133 16.04 -4.76 -14.40
C PRO A 133 15.08 -5.27 -15.49
N ARG A 134 14.72 -6.56 -15.44
CA ARG A 134 13.72 -7.18 -16.34
C ARG A 134 12.34 -6.53 -16.24
N LEU A 135 12.02 -5.88 -15.11
CA LEU A 135 10.71 -5.30 -14.82
C LEU A 135 10.56 -3.85 -15.33
N TRP A 136 11.56 -3.29 -16.01
CA TRP A 136 11.54 -1.89 -16.44
C TRP A 136 10.31 -1.51 -17.27
N ARG A 137 9.81 -2.41 -18.12
CA ARG A 137 8.62 -2.14 -18.95
C ARG A 137 7.36 -2.06 -18.09
N GLN A 138 7.23 -2.92 -17.08
CA GLN A 138 6.11 -2.87 -16.15
C GLN A 138 6.16 -1.57 -15.33
N VAL A 139 7.35 -1.15 -14.87
CA VAL A 139 7.56 0.11 -14.15
C VAL A 139 7.16 1.32 -15.01
N GLU A 140 7.65 1.42 -16.24
CA GLU A 140 7.27 2.51 -17.15
C GLU A 140 5.76 2.50 -17.47
N GLY A 141 5.16 1.31 -17.56
CA GLY A 141 3.71 1.16 -17.67
C GLY A 141 2.94 1.68 -16.44
N LEU A 142 3.46 1.50 -15.23
CA LEU A 142 2.89 2.07 -14.01
C LEU A 142 3.03 3.59 -13.97
N LYS A 143 4.18 4.16 -14.35
CA LYS A 143 4.35 5.63 -14.42
C LYS A 143 3.39 6.28 -15.41
N ALA A 144 3.19 5.65 -16.57
CA ALA A 144 2.19 6.11 -17.54
C ALA A 144 0.75 6.03 -16.98
N GLU A 145 0.45 4.99 -16.19
CA GLU A 145 -0.83 4.89 -15.48
C GLU A 145 -0.97 5.98 -14.41
N HIS A 146 0.07 6.24 -13.61
CA HIS A 146 0.07 7.31 -12.61
C HIS A 146 -0.31 8.65 -13.23
N ALA A 147 0.34 9.04 -14.33
CA ALA A 147 0.01 10.28 -15.06
C ALA A 147 -1.47 10.29 -15.52
N THR A 148 -2.00 9.13 -15.91
CA THR A 148 -3.42 9.00 -16.28
C THR A 148 -4.33 9.18 -15.08
N LEU A 149 -4.04 8.57 -13.93
CA LEU A 149 -4.85 8.68 -12.71
C LEU A 149 -4.89 10.11 -12.16
N VAL A 150 -3.75 10.80 -12.18
CA VAL A 150 -3.66 12.23 -11.82
C VAL A 150 -4.59 13.05 -12.71
N GLY A 151 -4.46 12.92 -14.04
CA GLY A 151 -5.31 13.64 -14.98
C GLY A 151 -6.80 13.30 -14.85
N GLU A 152 -7.16 12.08 -14.45
CA GLU A 152 -8.56 11.71 -14.20
C GLU A 152 -9.12 12.31 -12.91
N CYS A 153 -8.31 12.43 -11.86
CA CYS A 153 -8.69 13.15 -10.65
C CYS A 153 -8.99 14.61 -10.98
N ASP A 154 -8.09 15.29 -11.67
CA ASP A 154 -8.25 16.69 -12.08
C ASP A 154 -9.50 16.89 -12.94
N ARG A 155 -9.66 16.03 -13.96
CA ARG A 155 -10.82 16.09 -14.85
C ARG A 155 -12.13 15.92 -14.07
N LEU A 156 -12.19 15.02 -13.10
CA LEU A 156 -13.40 14.79 -12.31
C LEU A 156 -13.68 15.95 -11.35
N ILE A 157 -12.64 16.59 -10.80
CA ILE A 157 -12.75 17.81 -10.00
C ILE A 157 -13.32 18.95 -10.86
N SER A 158 -12.81 19.19 -12.06
CA SER A 158 -13.35 20.23 -12.96
C SER A 158 -14.81 19.95 -13.36
N ARG A 159 -15.18 18.68 -13.55
CA ARG A 159 -16.60 18.30 -13.80
C ARG A 159 -17.52 18.60 -12.61
N LEU A 160 -16.98 18.69 -11.38
CA LEU A 160 -17.79 19.10 -10.24
C LEU A 160 -18.17 20.58 -10.25
N GLU A 161 -17.54 21.39 -11.09
CA GLU A 161 -17.88 22.79 -11.32
C GLU A 161 -18.98 22.96 -12.39
N SER A 162 -19.19 21.95 -13.25
CA SER A 162 -20.23 21.97 -14.28
C SER A 162 -21.63 21.60 -13.76
N ASP A 163 -22.67 21.75 -14.58
CA ASP A 163 -24.03 21.32 -14.22
C ASP A 163 -24.28 19.80 -14.37
N ASP A 164 -23.22 18.97 -14.36
CA ASP A 164 -23.34 17.51 -14.46
C ASP A 164 -24.31 16.94 -13.42
N SER A 165 -25.11 15.94 -13.81
CA SER A 165 -26.05 15.31 -12.88
C SER A 165 -25.31 14.51 -11.80
N PRO A 166 -25.84 14.44 -10.56
CA PRO A 166 -25.25 13.60 -9.50
C PRO A 166 -25.08 12.13 -9.88
N ARG A 167 -25.98 11.59 -10.72
CA ARG A 167 -25.88 10.22 -11.25
C ARG A 167 -24.65 10.05 -12.15
N LEU A 168 -24.40 11.01 -13.04
CA LEU A 168 -23.23 11.00 -13.91
C LEU A 168 -21.95 11.12 -13.10
N LEU A 169 -21.88 12.06 -12.15
CA LEU A 169 -20.72 12.24 -11.27
C LEU A 169 -20.43 10.97 -10.46
N ARG A 170 -21.45 10.34 -9.88
CA ARG A 170 -21.30 9.08 -9.16
C ARG A 170 -20.76 7.97 -10.06
N ARG A 171 -21.29 7.82 -11.28
CA ARG A 171 -20.79 6.84 -12.26
C ARG A 171 -19.33 7.09 -12.61
N GLN A 172 -18.95 8.32 -12.92
CA GLN A 172 -17.56 8.67 -13.26
C GLN A 172 -16.61 8.45 -12.08
N THR A 173 -17.07 8.78 -10.86
CA THR A 173 -16.28 8.53 -9.64
C THR A 173 -16.07 7.03 -9.41
N ASN A 174 -17.08 6.19 -9.60
CA ASN A 174 -16.92 4.73 -9.51
C ASN A 174 -15.91 4.20 -10.54
N LEU A 175 -15.95 4.68 -11.78
CA LEU A 175 -14.97 4.28 -12.80
C LEU A 175 -13.54 4.66 -12.41
N LEU A 176 -13.34 5.82 -11.78
CA LEU A 176 -12.05 6.23 -11.24
C LEU A 176 -11.60 5.30 -10.10
N LEU A 177 -12.50 4.99 -9.15
CA LEU A 177 -12.22 4.06 -8.05
C LEU A 177 -11.83 2.67 -8.54
N ASP A 178 -12.49 2.17 -9.59
CA ASP A 178 -12.17 0.88 -10.20
C ASP A 178 -10.79 0.89 -10.89
N ARG A 179 -10.33 2.04 -11.37
CA ARG A 179 -8.97 2.19 -11.93
C ARG A 179 -7.91 2.17 -10.84
N PHE A 180 -8.13 2.86 -9.73
CA PHE A 180 -7.25 2.76 -8.56
C PHE A 180 -7.14 1.33 -8.04
N GLU A 181 -8.23 0.55 -8.08
CA GLU A 181 -8.19 -0.86 -7.69
C GLU A 181 -7.32 -1.70 -8.63
N ARG A 182 -7.42 -1.49 -9.94
CA ARG A 182 -6.55 -2.17 -10.91
C ARG A 182 -5.09 -1.73 -10.81
N HIS A 183 -4.85 -0.45 -10.55
CA HIS A 183 -3.53 0.09 -10.27
C HIS A 183 -2.89 -0.60 -9.06
N ARG A 184 -3.66 -0.73 -7.97
CA ARG A 184 -3.25 -1.44 -6.74
C ARG A 184 -2.82 -2.88 -7.03
N HIS A 185 -3.61 -3.64 -7.79
CA HIS A 185 -3.27 -5.02 -8.13
C HIS A 185 -1.96 -5.09 -8.90
N ARG A 186 -1.80 -4.26 -9.95
CA ARG A 186 -0.55 -4.23 -10.72
C ARG A 186 0.67 -3.80 -9.91
N GLY A 187 0.51 -2.85 -9.00
CA GLY A 187 1.56 -2.45 -8.07
C GLY A 187 1.96 -3.58 -7.12
N ALA A 188 0.99 -4.34 -6.60
CA ALA A 188 1.25 -5.50 -5.76
C ALA A 188 1.95 -6.64 -6.52
N ASP A 189 1.48 -6.95 -7.72
CA ASP A 189 2.10 -7.95 -8.60
C ASP A 189 3.56 -7.58 -8.89
N LEU A 190 3.83 -6.29 -9.13
CA LEU A 190 5.19 -5.81 -9.40
C LEU A 190 6.12 -5.96 -8.19
N VAL A 191 5.66 -5.59 -6.98
CA VAL A 191 6.44 -5.77 -5.75
C VAL A 191 6.72 -7.25 -5.50
N TYR A 192 5.73 -8.11 -5.69
CA TYR A 192 5.89 -9.56 -5.56
C TYR A 192 6.91 -10.11 -6.57
N GLU A 193 6.80 -9.74 -7.85
CA GLU A 193 7.75 -10.15 -8.91
C GLU A 193 9.19 -9.67 -8.66
N ALA A 194 9.36 -8.54 -7.96
CA ALA A 194 10.65 -7.96 -7.66
C ALA A 194 11.35 -8.61 -6.47
N PHE A 195 10.61 -8.88 -5.38
CA PHE A 195 11.21 -9.24 -4.08
C PHE A 195 10.89 -10.67 -3.58
N ASP A 196 9.84 -11.33 -4.09
CA ASP A 196 9.45 -12.67 -3.59
C ASP A 196 9.94 -13.82 -4.49
N VAL A 197 10.42 -13.52 -5.71
CA VAL A 197 10.94 -14.53 -6.64
C VAL A 197 12.34 -15.04 -6.23
N ASP A 198 13.01 -14.39 -5.27
CA ASP A 198 14.38 -14.74 -4.85
C ASP A 198 14.45 -15.75 -3.68
N ILE A 199 13.31 -16.29 -3.22
CA ILE A 199 13.27 -17.31 -2.13
C ILE A 199 13.35 -18.76 -2.69
N GLY A 200 13.48 -18.93 -4.02
CA GLY A 200 13.41 -20.24 -4.69
C GLY A 200 14.74 -20.87 -5.15
N GLY A 201 15.90 -20.33 -4.78
CA GLY A 201 17.19 -20.74 -5.33
C GLY A 201 18.24 -21.15 -4.29
N GLY A 202 18.06 -22.32 -3.66
CA GLY A 202 19.06 -22.93 -2.77
C GLY A 202 18.84 -24.43 -2.61
#